data_AF-A0A1J3IHH0-F1
#
_entry.id   AF-A0A1J3IHH0-F1
#
_cell.length_a   1.000
_cell.length_b   1.000
_cell.length_c   1.000
_cell.angle_alpha   90.00
_cell.angle_beta   90.00
_cell.angle_gamma   90.00
#
_symmetry.space_group_name_H-M   'P 1'
#
loop_
_entity.id
_entity.type
_entity.pdbx_description
1 polymer ?
#
loop_
_entity_poly.entity_id
_entity_poly.type
_entity_poly.pdbx_seq_one_letter_code
_entity_poly.pdbx_strand_id
1 'polypeptide(L)'
;LPFELETGYIGVGEEEEDQFFYYFIKSERNPKEDPLLVWLTGGPGCSSFSGLVYENGPLAFKVETYNGSVPSLITTTYSWTKVANIIYLDQPVVTGFSYSRNPLADIPSDTKSAKLVDEFVRKWLAKHPEYSSSPFYVAGNSYSGKVIPAIVQEMSIGNCLCCKHQINLQGYVLGNPLTADGLDGNSRIQFAHGMALISD
;
A
#
# COMPACT_ATOMS: atom_id res chain seq x y z
N LEU A 1 12.95 17.47 -2.31
CA LEU A 1 13.37 16.06 -2.48
C LEU A 1 13.90 15.89 -3.90
N PRO A 2 14.79 14.93 -4.19
CA PRO A 2 15.27 14.67 -5.56
C PRO A 2 14.24 13.96 -6.46
N PHE A 3 13.02 13.81 -5.96
CA PHE A 3 11.84 13.28 -6.62
C PHE A 3 10.63 14.14 -6.23
N GLU A 4 9.54 14.03 -7.00
CA GLU A 4 8.28 14.69 -6.68
C GLU A 4 7.47 13.83 -5.71
N LEU A 5 7.13 14.41 -4.56
CA LEU A 5 6.31 13.82 -3.51
C LEU A 5 5.05 14.67 -3.34
N GLU A 6 3.91 14.01 -3.38
CA GLU A 6 2.62 14.56 -3.00
C GLU A 6 2.09 13.77 -1.79
N THR A 7 1.45 14.47 -0.86
CA THR A 7 0.71 13.83 0.23
C THR A 7 -0.67 14.43 0.33
N GLY A 8 -1.63 13.65 0.83
CA GLY A 8 -2.98 14.14 0.99
C GLY A 8 -3.91 13.11 1.57
N TYR A 9 -5.19 13.49 1.63
CA TYR A 9 -6.27 12.65 2.09
C TYR A 9 -7.30 12.44 0.99
N ILE A 10 -7.85 11.23 0.92
CA ILE A 10 -9.07 10.93 0.16
C ILE A 10 -10.08 10.35 1.14
N GLY A 11 -11.25 10.98 1.19
CA GLY A 11 -12.38 10.49 1.96
C GLY A 11 -13.07 9.31 1.28
N VAL A 12 -13.35 8.26 2.03
CA VAL A 12 -13.98 7.01 1.59
C VAL A 12 -15.07 6.58 2.58
N GLY A 13 -15.92 5.65 2.17
CA GLY A 13 -17.02 5.17 2.99
C GLY A 13 -18.23 6.11 3.03
N GLU A 14 -19.17 5.83 3.92
CA GLU A 14 -20.37 6.63 4.08
C GLU A 14 -20.01 8.04 4.53
N GLU A 15 -20.62 9.04 3.89
CA GLU A 15 -20.37 10.47 4.16
C GLU A 15 -18.89 10.90 4.07
N GLU A 16 -18.04 10.08 3.44
CA GLU A 16 -16.59 10.24 3.40
C GLU A 16 -15.97 10.36 4.81
N GLU A 17 -16.52 9.67 5.80
CA GLU A 17 -16.08 9.78 7.20
C GLU A 17 -14.64 9.26 7.40
N ASP A 18 -14.25 8.23 6.65
CA ASP A 18 -12.92 7.64 6.70
C ASP A 18 -11.96 8.39 5.77
N GLN A 19 -10.89 8.94 6.32
CA GLN A 19 -9.89 9.74 5.61
C GLN A 19 -8.60 8.94 5.46
N PHE A 20 -8.36 8.40 4.26
CA PHE A 20 -7.14 7.68 3.96
C PHE A 20 -6.02 8.63 3.52
N PHE A 21 -4.92 8.60 4.26
CA PHE A 21 -3.70 9.32 3.96
C PHE A 21 -2.82 8.55 2.98
N TYR A 22 -2.17 9.27 2.07
CA TYR A 22 -1.24 8.67 1.13
C TYR A 22 0.02 9.52 0.94
N TYR A 23 1.10 8.83 0.55
CA TYR A 23 2.30 9.42 -0.03
C TYR A 23 2.37 8.97 -1.48
N PHE A 24 2.29 9.91 -2.42
CA PHE A 24 2.44 9.65 -3.84
C PHE A 24 3.81 10.12 -4.31
N ILE A 25 4.60 9.22 -4.89
CA ILE A 25 5.90 9.53 -5.46
C ILE A 25 5.87 9.21 -6.95
N LYS A 26 6.19 10.21 -7.77
CA LYS A 26 6.28 10.04 -9.22
C LYS A 26 7.47 9.18 -9.60
N SER A 27 7.33 8.44 -10.70
CA SER A 27 8.44 7.71 -11.28
C SER A 27 9.58 8.68 -11.64
N GLU A 28 10.81 8.28 -11.33
CA GLU A 28 12.03 9.00 -11.66
C GLU A 28 12.44 8.80 -13.13
N ARG A 29 11.89 7.80 -13.82
CA ARG A 29 12.19 7.52 -15.24
C ARG A 29 11.25 8.28 -16.17
N ASN A 30 9.98 7.87 -16.25
CA ASN A 30 8.97 8.57 -17.05
C ASN A 30 7.59 8.44 -16.39
N PRO A 31 7.18 9.41 -15.55
CA PRO A 31 5.94 9.30 -14.78
C PRO A 31 4.68 9.21 -15.65
N LYS A 32 4.73 9.65 -16.92
CA LYS A 32 3.59 9.56 -17.85
C LYS A 32 3.40 8.18 -18.49
N GLU A 33 4.47 7.41 -18.63
CA GLU A 33 4.46 6.10 -19.30
C GLU A 33 4.58 4.94 -18.30
N ASP A 34 5.20 5.20 -17.16
CA ASP A 34 5.45 4.20 -16.14
C ASP A 34 4.16 3.81 -15.39
N PRO A 35 4.09 2.56 -14.90
CA PRO A 35 2.91 2.06 -14.18
C PRO A 35 2.60 2.87 -12.93
N LEU A 36 1.33 2.85 -12.53
CA LEU A 36 0.87 3.31 -11.22
C LEU A 36 0.71 2.10 -10.30
N LEU A 37 1.28 2.19 -9.11
CA LEU A 37 1.28 1.12 -8.13
C LEU A 37 0.79 1.64 -6.78
N VAL A 38 -0.17 0.96 -6.16
CA VAL A 38 -0.50 1.17 -4.74
C VAL A 38 0.29 0.17 -3.90
N TRP A 39 1.04 0.66 -2.91
CA TRP A 39 1.76 -0.16 -1.94
C TRP A 39 1.04 -0.19 -0.60
N LEU A 40 0.78 -1.40 -0.08
CA LEU A 40 0.16 -1.66 1.22
C LEU A 40 1.09 -2.49 2.12
N THR A 41 1.60 -1.87 3.18
CA THR A 41 2.28 -2.61 4.26
C THR A 41 1.23 -3.36 5.11
N GLY A 42 1.57 -4.57 5.57
CA GLY A 42 0.66 -5.44 6.31
C GLY A 42 0.41 -5.05 7.78
N GLY A 43 0.52 -6.02 8.70
CA GLY A 43 0.25 -5.84 10.13
C GLY A 43 -0.80 -6.83 10.65
N PRO A 44 -2.11 -6.52 10.57
CA PRO A 44 -2.75 -5.34 9.96
C PRO A 44 -2.50 -4.03 10.73
N GLY A 45 -2.62 -2.90 10.05
CA GLY A 45 -2.53 -1.56 10.66
C GLY A 45 -1.12 -0.93 10.70
N CYS A 46 -0.14 -1.53 10.02
CA CYS A 46 1.17 -0.91 9.88
C CYS A 46 1.16 0.15 8.77
N SER A 47 1.75 1.31 9.04
CA SER A 47 1.82 2.38 8.05
C SER A 47 2.66 1.97 6.84
N SER A 48 2.17 2.31 5.64
CA SER A 48 2.89 2.15 4.38
C SER A 48 4.08 3.11 4.25
N PHE A 49 4.24 4.04 5.20
CA PHE A 49 5.50 4.78 5.38
C PHE A 49 6.69 3.83 5.61
N SER A 50 6.48 2.65 6.21
CA SER A 50 7.51 1.59 6.29
C SER A 50 8.03 1.23 4.90
N GLY A 51 7.12 1.01 3.94
CA GLY A 51 7.48 0.73 2.55
C GLY A 51 8.34 1.84 1.93
N LEU A 52 8.00 3.08 2.25
CA LEU A 52 8.66 4.28 1.73
C LEU A 52 10.10 4.43 2.22
N VAL A 53 10.38 4.15 3.50
CA VAL A 53 11.68 4.44 4.14
C VAL A 53 12.54 3.22 4.50
N TYR A 54 11.99 2.01 4.49
CA TYR A 54 12.72 0.78 4.86
C TYR A 54 12.73 -0.30 3.78
N GLU A 55 11.88 -0.18 2.76
CA GLU A 55 11.67 -1.28 1.81
C GLU A 55 11.99 -0.85 0.37
N ASN A 56 11.00 -0.35 -0.37
CA ASN A 56 11.09 -0.12 -1.81
C ASN A 56 10.99 1.36 -2.22
N GLY A 57 10.78 2.26 -1.27
CA GLY A 57 10.74 3.70 -1.54
C GLY A 57 12.12 4.33 -1.71
N PRO A 58 12.17 5.62 -2.09
CA PRO A 58 13.40 6.30 -2.48
C PRO A 58 14.21 6.83 -1.30
N LEU A 59 13.73 6.65 -0.07
CA LEU A 59 14.36 7.16 1.14
C LEU A 59 14.83 6.02 2.05
N ALA A 60 15.84 6.32 2.85
CA ALA A 60 16.23 5.52 4.00
C ALA A 60 16.69 6.44 5.13
N PHE A 61 16.57 5.98 6.37
CA PHE A 61 17.21 6.67 7.48
C PHE A 61 18.73 6.48 7.41
N LYS A 62 19.47 7.58 7.61
CA LYS A 62 20.91 7.51 7.78
C LYS A 62 21.21 6.78 9.09
N VAL A 63 21.91 5.65 9.01
CA VAL A 63 22.29 4.87 10.20
C VAL A 63 23.44 5.58 10.90
N GLU A 64 23.10 6.33 11.94
CA GLU A 64 24.04 7.03 12.82
C GLU A 64 23.58 6.94 14.27
N THR A 65 24.51 7.10 15.22
CA THR A 65 24.16 7.06 16.65
C THR A 65 23.17 8.16 16.96
N TYR A 66 22.01 7.80 17.54
CA TYR A 66 20.99 8.77 17.91
C TYR A 66 21.54 9.76 18.94
N ASN A 67 21.60 11.03 18.56
CA ASN A 67 22.16 12.13 19.34
C ASN A 67 21.06 13.06 19.89
N GLY A 68 19.78 12.69 19.76
CA GLY A 68 18.64 13.51 20.15
C GLY A 68 18.12 14.48 19.08
N SER A 69 18.76 14.58 17.91
CA SER A 69 18.25 15.38 16.78
C SER A 69 17.28 14.60 15.89
N VAL A 70 16.57 15.31 15.02
CA VAL A 70 15.77 14.70 13.96
C VAL A 70 16.67 13.79 13.11
N PRO A 71 16.29 12.52 12.86
CA PRO A 71 17.07 11.62 12.03
C PRO A 71 17.25 12.15 10.61
N SER A 72 18.46 12.02 10.06
CA SER A 72 18.74 12.37 8.68
C SER A 72 18.19 11.33 7.71
N LEU A 73 17.68 11.77 6.55
CA LEU A 73 17.27 10.88 5.46
C LEU A 73 18.31 10.90 4.33
N ILE A 74 18.54 9.74 3.72
CA ILE A 74 19.36 9.55 2.53
C ILE A 74 18.53 8.93 1.41
N THR A 75 18.95 9.11 0.16
CA THR A 75 18.32 8.48 -1.00
C THR A 75 18.87 7.09 -1.25
N THR A 76 18.03 6.16 -1.71
CA THR A 76 18.45 4.84 -2.18
C THR A 76 18.48 4.75 -3.71
N THR A 77 19.43 3.99 -4.26
CA THR A 77 19.50 3.68 -5.70
C THR A 77 18.64 2.48 -6.10
N TYR A 78 18.07 1.75 -5.14
CA TYR A 78 17.32 0.51 -5.36
C TYR A 78 15.81 0.67 -5.28
N SER A 79 15.30 1.91 -5.26
CA SER A 79 13.88 2.16 -5.16
C SER A 79 13.11 1.71 -6.39
N TRP A 80 11.88 1.26 -6.17
CA TRP A 80 10.93 0.96 -7.23
C TRP A 80 10.42 2.23 -7.93
N THR A 81 10.57 3.41 -7.31
CA THR A 81 10.26 4.70 -7.97
C THR A 81 11.15 4.99 -9.17
N LYS A 82 12.23 4.22 -9.36
CA LYS A 82 13.04 4.28 -10.59
C LYS A 82 12.26 3.87 -11.84
N VAL A 83 11.16 3.14 -11.70
CA VAL A 83 10.39 2.59 -12.85
C VAL A 83 8.88 2.60 -12.65
N ALA A 84 8.37 3.21 -11.57
CA ALA A 84 6.94 3.21 -11.24
C ALA A 84 6.55 4.48 -10.48
N ASN A 85 5.32 4.93 -10.71
CA ASN A 85 4.64 5.88 -9.85
C ASN A 85 4.04 5.10 -8.67
N ILE A 86 4.32 5.49 -7.42
CA ILE A 86 3.94 4.69 -6.24
C ILE A 86 3.12 5.51 -5.26
N ILE A 87 1.95 5.00 -4.91
CA ILE A 87 1.10 5.47 -3.81
C ILE A 87 1.32 4.55 -2.60
N TYR A 88 2.01 5.04 -1.58
CA TYR A 88 2.08 4.38 -0.27
C TYR A 88 0.83 4.77 0.52
N LEU A 89 -0.10 3.83 0.69
CA LEU A 89 -1.41 4.10 1.27
C LEU A 89 -1.48 3.60 2.71
N ASP A 90 -1.78 4.50 3.63
CA ASP A 90 -2.10 4.14 5.01
C ASP A 90 -3.56 3.68 5.08
N GLN A 91 -3.78 2.39 5.32
CA GLN A 91 -5.11 1.80 5.45
C GLN A 91 -5.05 0.56 6.35
N PRO A 92 -6.15 0.23 7.05
CA PRO A 92 -7.41 0.98 7.17
C PRO A 92 -7.28 2.25 8.03
N VAL A 93 -8.38 2.91 8.37
CA VAL A 93 -8.38 4.00 9.36
C VAL A 93 -7.67 3.56 10.66
N VAL A 94 -7.04 4.52 11.36
CA VAL A 94 -6.15 4.29 12.52
C VAL A 94 -4.75 3.77 12.15
N THR A 95 -4.49 3.53 10.85
CA THR A 95 -3.14 3.23 10.33
C THR A 95 -2.40 4.52 10.01
N GLY A 96 -1.20 4.70 10.56
CA GLY A 96 -0.35 5.84 10.23
C GLY A 96 -1.07 7.18 10.43
N PHE A 97 -1.23 7.94 9.35
CA PHE A 97 -1.96 9.23 9.39
C PHE A 97 -3.44 9.13 9.01
N SER A 98 -3.93 7.95 8.61
CA SER A 98 -5.35 7.75 8.26
C SER A 98 -6.23 7.74 9.50
N TYR A 99 -7.37 8.43 9.43
CA TYR A 99 -8.28 8.61 10.57
C TYR A 99 -9.74 8.54 10.13
N SER A 100 -10.65 8.33 11.08
CA SER A 100 -12.09 8.48 10.84
C SER A 100 -12.61 9.74 11.54
N ARG A 101 -13.52 10.46 10.88
CA ARG A 101 -14.28 11.57 11.49
C ARG A 101 -15.42 11.07 12.37
N ASN A 102 -15.77 9.79 12.27
CA ASN A 102 -16.76 9.14 13.10
C ASN A 102 -16.08 8.57 14.36
N PRO A 103 -16.40 9.10 15.56
CA PRO A 103 -15.76 8.67 16.80
C PRO A 103 -16.16 7.24 17.22
N LEU A 104 -17.16 6.66 16.56
CA LEU A 104 -17.65 5.30 16.79
C LEU A 104 -17.27 4.36 15.62
N ALA A 105 -16.35 4.77 14.74
CA ALA A 105 -15.92 3.94 13.63
C ALA A 105 -15.23 2.65 14.12
N ASP A 106 -15.78 1.52 13.70
CA ASP A 106 -15.13 0.22 13.89
C ASP A 106 -13.97 0.03 12.92
N ILE A 107 -12.97 -0.74 13.34
CA ILE A 107 -11.92 -1.22 12.44
C ILE A 107 -12.60 -2.07 11.35
N PRO A 108 -12.41 -1.74 10.06
CA PRO A 108 -13.10 -2.44 8.98
C PRO A 108 -12.64 -3.90 8.87
N SER A 109 -13.56 -4.79 8.47
CA SER A 109 -13.21 -6.14 8.03
C SER A 109 -12.36 -6.10 6.76
N ASP A 110 -11.67 -7.20 6.44
CA ASP A 110 -10.90 -7.32 5.19
C ASP A 110 -11.75 -7.00 3.94
N THR A 111 -13.00 -7.45 3.92
CA THR A 111 -13.96 -7.19 2.83
C THR A 111 -14.39 -5.72 2.77
N LYS A 112 -14.57 -5.06 3.92
CA LYS A 112 -14.86 -3.61 3.96
C LYS A 112 -13.63 -2.81 3.53
N SER A 113 -12.44 -3.17 4.00
CA SER A 113 -11.18 -2.52 3.60
C SER A 113 -10.95 -2.63 2.10
N ALA A 114 -11.24 -3.78 1.49
CA ALA A 114 -11.10 -3.97 0.05
C ALA A 114 -11.95 -2.97 -0.77
N LYS A 115 -13.20 -2.75 -0.35
CA LYS A 115 -14.11 -1.79 -0.98
C LYS A 115 -13.66 -0.35 -0.79
N LEU A 116 -13.21 0.00 0.42
CA LEU A 116 -12.73 1.35 0.72
C LEU A 116 -11.45 1.67 -0.07
N VAL A 117 -10.56 0.69 -0.29
CA VAL A 117 -9.37 0.88 -1.15
C VAL A 117 -9.74 0.99 -2.63
N ASP A 118 -10.71 0.21 -3.16
CA ASP A 118 -11.25 0.43 -4.52
C ASP A 118 -11.79 1.86 -4.68
N GLU A 119 -12.60 2.32 -3.71
CA GLU A 119 -13.14 3.67 -3.70
C GLU A 119 -12.04 4.73 -3.66
N PHE A 120 -11.04 4.56 -2.77
CA PHE A 120 -9.86 5.43 -2.68
C PHE A 120 -9.20 5.58 -4.05
N VAL A 121 -8.88 4.47 -4.73
CA VAL A 121 -8.15 4.49 -6.00
C VAL A 121 -8.96 5.19 -7.08
N ARG A 122 -10.26 4.92 -7.18
CA ARG A 122 -11.12 5.57 -8.19
C ARG A 122 -11.23 7.07 -7.94
N LYS A 123 -11.40 7.50 -6.68
CA LYS A 123 -11.44 8.93 -6.32
C LYS A 123 -10.09 9.61 -6.54
N TRP A 124 -8.99 8.92 -6.24
CA TRP A 124 -7.65 9.44 -6.48
C TRP A 124 -7.39 9.63 -7.97
N LEU A 125 -7.74 8.64 -8.82
CA LEU A 125 -7.62 8.75 -10.28
C LEU A 125 -8.53 9.83 -10.88
N ALA A 126 -9.71 10.07 -10.30
CA ALA A 126 -10.58 11.17 -10.72
C ALA A 126 -9.94 12.55 -10.45
N LYS A 127 -9.12 12.66 -9.40
CA LYS A 127 -8.33 13.87 -9.09
C LYS A 127 -7.02 13.96 -9.90
N HIS A 128 -6.50 12.83 -10.38
CA HIS A 128 -5.27 12.72 -11.16
C HIS A 128 -5.51 12.03 -12.51
N PRO A 129 -6.30 12.66 -13.40
CA PRO A 129 -6.75 12.03 -14.64
C PRO A 129 -5.61 11.59 -15.54
N GLU A 130 -4.42 12.20 -15.43
CA GLU A 130 -3.22 11.85 -16.20
C GLU A 130 -2.71 10.42 -15.97
N TYR A 131 -3.07 9.77 -14.86
CA TYR A 131 -2.72 8.36 -14.59
C TYR A 131 -3.85 7.37 -14.95
N SER A 132 -4.99 7.84 -15.47
CA SER A 132 -6.15 6.96 -15.72
C SER A 132 -5.88 5.84 -16.72
N SER A 133 -4.96 6.07 -17.66
CA SER A 133 -4.51 5.06 -18.63
C SER A 133 -3.26 4.30 -18.19
N SER A 134 -2.59 4.69 -17.11
CA SER A 134 -1.35 4.05 -16.66
C SER A 134 -1.64 2.58 -16.28
N PRO A 135 -0.80 1.61 -16.68
CA PRO A 135 -0.90 0.25 -16.20
C PRO A 135 -0.92 0.23 -14.66
N PHE A 136 -1.96 -0.35 -14.06
CA PHE A 136 -2.22 -0.26 -12.63
C PHE A 136 -1.97 -1.59 -11.92
N TYR A 137 -1.24 -1.52 -10.80
CA TYR A 137 -0.94 -2.67 -9.95
C TYR A 137 -1.22 -2.36 -8.48
N VAL A 138 -1.57 -3.39 -7.71
CA VAL A 138 -1.59 -3.32 -6.26
C VAL A 138 -0.47 -4.22 -5.72
N ALA A 139 0.35 -3.73 -4.81
CA ALA A 139 1.43 -4.49 -4.22
C ALA A 139 1.50 -4.32 -2.71
N GLY A 140 2.11 -5.27 -2.03
CA GLY A 140 2.26 -5.19 -0.58
C GLY A 140 2.88 -6.44 0.01
N ASN A 141 2.93 -6.48 1.35
CA ASN A 141 3.60 -7.54 2.08
C ASN A 141 2.78 -8.07 3.26
N SER A 142 3.20 -9.20 3.84
CA SER A 142 2.67 -9.69 5.12
C SER A 142 1.14 -9.88 5.07
N TYR A 143 0.40 -9.31 6.03
CA TYR A 143 -1.07 -9.38 6.08
C TYR A 143 -1.76 -8.81 4.83
N SER A 144 -1.09 -7.96 4.04
CA SER A 144 -1.61 -7.50 2.74
C SER A 144 -1.89 -8.65 1.78
N GLY A 145 -1.29 -9.83 1.99
CA GLY A 145 -1.63 -11.06 1.28
C GLY A 145 -3.10 -11.50 1.39
N LYS A 146 -3.80 -11.11 2.46
CA LYS A 146 -5.24 -11.35 2.63
C LYS A 146 -6.08 -10.33 1.87
N VAL A 147 -5.74 -9.04 1.99
CA VAL A 147 -6.59 -7.95 1.48
C VAL A 147 -6.34 -7.60 0.01
N ILE A 148 -5.10 -7.70 -0.49
CA ILE A 148 -4.78 -7.32 -1.88
C ILE A 148 -5.54 -8.16 -2.91
N PRO A 149 -5.63 -9.50 -2.81
CA PRO A 149 -6.44 -10.29 -3.74
C PRO A 149 -7.92 -9.86 -3.74
N ALA A 150 -8.48 -9.55 -2.57
CA ALA A 150 -9.84 -9.04 -2.45
C ALA A 150 -9.99 -7.65 -3.09
N ILE A 151 -9.02 -6.74 -2.89
CA ILE A 151 -8.98 -5.41 -3.51
C ILE A 151 -8.98 -5.54 -5.05
N VAL A 152 -8.09 -6.35 -5.60
CA VAL A 152 -8.00 -6.56 -7.05
C VAL A 152 -9.29 -7.17 -7.61
N GLN A 153 -9.93 -8.07 -6.87
CA GLN A 153 -11.22 -8.62 -7.25
C GLN A 153 -12.32 -7.54 -7.26
N GLU A 154 -12.41 -6.71 -6.21
CA GLU A 154 -13.36 -5.59 -6.14
C GLU A 154 -13.13 -4.60 -7.29
N MET A 155 -11.87 -4.28 -7.61
CA MET A 155 -11.52 -3.41 -8.74
C MET A 155 -11.95 -4.01 -10.09
N SER A 156 -11.68 -5.30 -10.29
CA SER A 156 -12.05 -6.01 -11.51
C SER A 156 -13.56 -6.05 -11.70
N ILE A 157 -14.33 -6.37 -10.66
CA ILE A 157 -15.79 -6.35 -10.70
C ILE A 157 -16.28 -4.92 -10.97
N GLY A 158 -15.71 -3.93 -10.29
CA GLY A 158 -16.08 -2.53 -10.46
C GLY A 158 -15.84 -1.99 -11.86
N ASN A 159 -14.84 -2.49 -12.59
CA ASN A 159 -14.60 -2.14 -13.99
C ASN A 159 -15.70 -2.67 -14.94
N CYS A 160 -16.39 -3.76 -14.59
CA CYS A 160 -17.50 -4.29 -15.38
C CYS A 160 -18.81 -3.52 -15.17
N LEU A 161 -18.90 -2.69 -14.14
CA LEU A 161 -20.11 -1.90 -13.84
C LEU A 161 -20.10 -0.61 -14.66
N CYS A 162 -21.28 -0.21 -15.17
CA CYS A 162 -21.39 1.08 -15.83
C CYS A 162 -20.93 2.20 -14.90
N CYS A 163 -20.33 3.22 -15.51
CA CYS A 163 -20.30 4.55 -14.94
C CYS A 163 -19.33 4.69 -13.73
N LYS A 164 -18.59 3.63 -13.36
CA LYS A 164 -17.40 3.71 -12.49
C LYS A 164 -16.17 4.14 -13.30
N HIS A 165 -15.32 4.98 -12.71
CA HIS A 165 -14.04 5.36 -13.29
C HIS A 165 -13.18 4.11 -13.51
N GLN A 166 -12.80 3.83 -14.75
CA GLN A 166 -12.08 2.61 -15.11
C GLN A 166 -10.66 2.62 -14.56
N ILE A 167 -10.21 1.47 -14.05
CA ILE A 167 -8.83 1.25 -13.62
C ILE A 167 -8.18 0.36 -14.66
N ASN A 168 -7.04 0.76 -15.24
CA ASN A 168 -6.27 -0.08 -16.17
C ASN A 168 -5.51 -1.20 -15.43
N LEU A 169 -6.25 -2.05 -14.70
CA LEU A 169 -5.77 -3.08 -13.80
C LEU A 169 -5.02 -4.17 -14.57
N GLN A 170 -3.75 -4.39 -14.22
CA GLN A 170 -2.89 -5.41 -14.83
C GLN A 170 -2.59 -6.58 -13.90
N GLY A 171 -2.58 -6.37 -12.58
CA GLY A 171 -2.34 -7.45 -11.62
C GLY A 171 -1.93 -6.96 -10.24
N TYR A 172 -1.33 -7.86 -9.47
CA TYR A 172 -0.84 -7.56 -8.13
C TYR A 172 0.45 -8.32 -7.79
N VAL A 173 1.18 -7.83 -6.79
CA VAL A 173 2.46 -8.40 -6.31
C VAL A 173 2.42 -8.55 -4.79
N LEU A 174 2.80 -9.73 -4.29
CA LEU A 174 2.80 -10.02 -2.85
C LEU A 174 4.20 -10.43 -2.38
N GLY A 175 4.74 -9.70 -1.39
CA GLY A 175 6.01 -10.02 -0.71
C GLY A 175 5.76 -10.72 0.62
N ASN A 176 6.22 -11.96 0.77
CA ASN A 176 6.04 -12.77 1.99
C ASN A 176 4.60 -12.70 2.57
N PRO A 177 3.57 -12.99 1.75
CA PRO A 177 2.18 -12.82 2.16
C PRO A 177 1.73 -13.86 3.19
N LEU A 178 0.78 -13.46 4.04
CA LEU A 178 -0.15 -14.40 4.66
C LEU A 178 -1.24 -14.74 3.64
N THR A 179 -1.43 -16.02 3.35
CA THR A 179 -2.34 -16.52 2.31
C THR A 179 -3.39 -17.47 2.88
N ALA A 180 -2.96 -18.58 3.47
CA ALA A 180 -3.80 -19.66 3.95
C ALA A 180 -3.34 -20.09 5.33
N ASP A 181 -4.11 -19.76 6.37
CA ASP A 181 -3.67 -19.84 7.77
C ASP A 181 -3.24 -21.25 8.17
N GLY A 182 -3.93 -22.28 7.65
CA GLY A 182 -3.56 -23.68 7.90
C GLY A 182 -2.22 -24.08 7.27
N LEU A 183 -1.96 -23.65 6.04
CA LEU A 183 -0.70 -23.95 5.34
C LEU A 183 0.46 -23.11 5.91
N ASP A 184 0.23 -21.81 6.09
CA ASP A 184 1.20 -20.85 6.61
C ASP A 184 1.55 -21.12 8.08
N GLY A 185 0.61 -21.65 8.87
CA GLY A 185 0.86 -22.07 10.24
C GLY A 185 1.70 -23.35 10.32
N ASN A 186 1.30 -24.38 9.57
CA ASN A 186 1.96 -25.68 9.59
C ASN A 186 3.40 -25.63 9.06
N SER A 187 3.66 -24.78 8.07
CA SER A 187 5.01 -24.62 7.49
C SER A 187 6.03 -24.01 8.46
N ARG A 188 5.58 -23.27 9.49
CA ARG A 188 6.49 -22.63 10.46
C ARG A 188 7.32 -23.63 11.26
N ILE A 189 6.72 -24.74 11.67
CA ILE A 189 7.44 -25.78 12.45
C ILE A 189 8.51 -26.42 11.57
N GLN A 190 8.14 -26.82 10.35
CA GLN A 190 9.08 -27.40 9.39
C GLN A 190 10.21 -26.43 9.04
N PHE A 191 9.90 -25.15 8.82
CA PHE A 191 10.90 -24.12 8.56
C PHE A 191 11.82 -23.91 9.76
N ALA A 192 11.28 -23.77 10.97
CA ALA A 192 12.06 -23.55 12.18
C ALA A 192 12.99 -24.74 12.47
N HIS A 193 12.49 -25.97 12.31
CA HIS A 193 13.28 -27.19 12.46
C HIS A 193 14.38 -27.27 11.39
N GLY A 194 14.04 -27.06 10.11
CA GLY A 194 15.00 -27.08 9.00
C GLY A 194 16.08 -26.00 9.07
N MET A 195 15.82 -24.91 9.80
CA MET A 195 16.77 -23.82 10.07
C MET A 195 17.46 -23.94 11.43
N ALA A 196 17.29 -25.06 12.16
CA ALA A 196 17.85 -25.31 13.48
C ALA A 196 17.48 -24.25 14.55
N LEU A 197 16.30 -23.64 14.43
CA LEU A 197 15.76 -22.70 15.42
C LEU A 197 15.07 -23.42 16.59
N ILE A 198 14.68 -24.68 16.39
CA ILE A 198 14.06 -25.55 17.39
C ILE A 198 14.69 -26.94 17.34
N SER A 199 14.61 -27.67 18.45
CA SER A 199 15.07 -29.07 18.54
C SER A 199 14.06 -30.04 17.92
N ASP A 200 14.48 -31.31 17.83
CA ASP A 200 13.60 -32.46 17.63
C ASP A 200 12.55 -32.61 18.75
#